data_AF-Q5BS25-F1
#
_entry.id   AF-Q5BS25-F1
#
_cell.length_a   1.000
_cell.length_b   1.000
_cell.length_c   1.000
_cell.angle_alpha   90.00
_cell.angle_beta   90.00
_cell.angle_gamma   90.00
#
_symmetry.space_group_name_H-M   'P 1'
#
loop_
_entity.id
_entity.type
_entity.pdbx_description
1 polymer ?
#
loop_
_entity_poly.entity_id
_entity_poly.type
_entity_poly.pdbx_seq_one_letter_code
_entity_poly.pdbx_strand_id
1 'polypeptide(L)'
;MAPGLAGLKIIPFRVAAYDKTIGKMSFFDTKRPSDFLFISGTKMRTLAREGQEPPNGFMSMKAWKVLANYYCQLNKHDKNEQL
;
A
#
# COMPACT_ATOMS: atom_id res chain seq x y z
N MET A 1 4.13 -4.78 -30.74
CA MET A 1 3.56 -5.60 -29.64
C MET A 1 4.69 -6.45 -29.06
N ALA A 2 4.72 -6.67 -27.74
CA ALA A 2 5.74 -7.51 -27.12
C ALA A 2 5.63 -8.97 -27.63
N PRO A 3 6.74 -9.62 -28.04
CA PRO A 3 6.74 -11.03 -28.39
C PRO A 3 6.16 -11.87 -27.23
N GLY A 4 5.25 -12.81 -27.52
CA GLY A 4 4.59 -13.66 -26.51
C GLY A 4 3.22 -13.16 -26.00
N LEU A 5 2.83 -11.92 -26.31
CA LEU A 5 1.53 -11.38 -25.87
C LEU A 5 0.33 -12.02 -26.61
N ALA A 6 0.53 -12.50 -27.85
CA ALA A 6 -0.53 -13.07 -28.68
C ALA A 6 -1.13 -14.38 -28.11
N GLY A 7 -0.38 -15.12 -27.29
CA GLY A 7 -0.84 -16.34 -26.62
C GLY A 7 -1.30 -16.12 -25.18
N LEU A 8 -1.25 -14.89 -24.66
CA LEU A 8 -1.55 -14.58 -23.26
C LEU A 8 -2.94 -13.95 -23.14
N LYS A 9 -3.76 -14.49 -22.23
CA LYS A 9 -5.03 -13.88 -21.86
C LYS A 9 -4.81 -12.80 -20.80
N ILE A 10 -5.05 -11.54 -21.17
CA ILE A 10 -5.01 -10.42 -20.23
C ILE A 10 -6.30 -10.36 -19.42
N ILE A 11 -6.18 -10.27 -18.09
CA ILE A 11 -7.31 -10.09 -17.17
C ILE A 11 -7.21 -8.67 -16.60
N PRO A 12 -8.01 -7.71 -17.09
CA PRO A 12 -7.97 -6.34 -16.61
C PRO A 12 -8.66 -6.22 -15.24
N PHE A 13 -8.07 -5.42 -14.36
CA PHE A 13 -8.65 -5.06 -13.06
C PHE A 13 -8.83 -3.56 -12.96
N ARG A 14 -9.85 -3.14 -12.21
CA ARG A 14 -10.03 -1.74 -11.79
C ARG A 14 -9.19 -1.47 -10.55
N VAL A 15 -8.98 -0.18 -10.24
CA VAL A 15 -8.29 0.24 -9.02
C VAL A 15 -9.03 -0.31 -7.79
N ALA A 16 -8.29 -0.91 -6.87
CA ALA A 16 -8.77 -1.30 -5.55
C ALA A 16 -8.23 -0.34 -4.50
N ALA A 17 -9.08 0.05 -3.54
CA ALA A 17 -8.74 0.91 -2.42
C ALA A 17 -9.36 0.36 -1.14
N TYR A 18 -8.92 0.85 0.01
CA TYR A 18 -9.46 0.40 1.29
C TYR A 18 -10.84 1.00 1.52
N ASP A 19 -11.88 0.17 1.51
CA ASP A 19 -13.25 0.62 1.76
C ASP A 19 -13.49 0.67 3.27
N LYS A 20 -13.72 1.88 3.79
CA LYS A 20 -13.92 2.15 5.22
C LYS A 20 -15.24 1.57 5.73
N THR A 21 -16.23 1.37 4.86
CA THR A 21 -17.56 0.86 5.27
C THR A 21 -17.54 -0.62 5.60
N ILE A 22 -16.63 -1.38 4.96
CA ILE A 22 -16.52 -2.84 5.13
C ILE A 22 -15.17 -3.27 5.72
N GLY A 23 -14.24 -2.35 5.93
CA GLY A 23 -12.96 -2.60 6.59
C GLY A 23 -12.01 -3.51 5.80
N LYS A 24 -12.03 -3.43 4.47
CA LYS A 24 -11.19 -4.27 3.59
C LYS A 24 -10.96 -3.64 2.22
N MET A 25 -10.02 -4.22 1.46
CA MET A 25 -9.79 -3.84 0.06
C MET A 25 -11.00 -4.19 -0.81
N SER A 26 -11.45 -3.23 -1.61
CA SER A 26 -12.55 -3.37 -2.57
C SER A 26 -12.28 -2.56 -3.83
N PHE A 27 -12.95 -2.87 -4.93
CA PHE A 27 -12.87 -2.04 -6.13
C PHE A 27 -13.44 -0.66 -5.86
N PHE A 28 -12.70 0.37 -6.27
CA PHE A 28 -13.09 1.76 -6.09
C PHE A 28 -14.40 2.09 -6.81
N ASP A 29 -15.31 2.76 -6.11
CA ASP A 29 -16.57 3.26 -6.66
C ASP A 29 -16.55 4.80 -6.72
N THR A 30 -16.60 5.34 -7.94
CA THR A 30 -16.59 6.79 -8.21
C THR A 30 -17.83 7.50 -7.67
N LYS A 31 -18.92 6.78 -7.38
CA LYS A 31 -20.14 7.33 -6.76
C LYS A 31 -19.98 7.58 -5.27
N ARG A 32 -19.03 6.88 -4.61
CA ARG A 32 -18.81 6.92 -3.15
C ARG A 32 -17.35 7.21 -2.81
N PRO A 33 -16.68 8.21 -3.41
CA PRO A 33 -15.23 8.36 -3.30
C PRO A 33 -14.76 8.59 -1.86
N SER A 34 -15.60 9.24 -1.04
CA SER A 34 -15.36 9.49 0.37
C SER A 34 -15.24 8.22 1.22
N ASP A 35 -15.78 7.10 0.76
CA ASP A 35 -15.80 5.84 1.52
C ASP A 35 -14.50 5.07 1.37
N PHE A 36 -13.66 5.45 0.40
CA PHE A 36 -12.40 4.79 0.11
C PHE A 36 -11.21 5.58 0.65
N LEU A 37 -10.23 4.85 1.18
CA LEU A 37 -8.95 5.38 1.62
C LEU A 37 -7.85 4.88 0.69
N PHE A 38 -7.11 5.82 0.10
CA PHE A 38 -5.91 5.55 -0.67
C PHE A 38 -4.69 5.67 0.22
N ILE A 39 -3.96 4.56 0.39
CA ILE A 39 -2.72 4.51 1.16
C ILE A 39 -1.58 4.31 0.16
N SER A 40 -0.91 5.41 -0.19
CA SER A 40 0.24 5.40 -1.10
C SER A 40 1.49 4.87 -0.43
N GLY A 41 2.52 4.54 -1.22
CA GLY A 41 3.85 4.17 -0.71
C GLY A 41 4.46 5.23 0.21
N THR A 42 4.30 6.51 -0.13
CA THR A 42 4.73 7.63 0.72
C THR A 42 4.01 7.63 2.07
N LYS A 43 2.69 7.41 2.07
CA LYS A 43 1.92 7.33 3.31
C LYS A 43 2.32 6.14 4.18
N MET A 44 2.60 4.97 3.57
CA MET A 44 3.13 3.82 4.30
C MET A 44 4.47 4.13 4.97
N ARG A 45 5.39 4.81 4.26
CA ARG A 45 6.67 5.23 4.84
C ARG A 45 6.48 6.16 6.04
N THR A 46 5.56 7.13 5.95
CA THR A 46 5.24 8.04 7.05
C THR A 46 4.66 7.29 8.24
N LEU A 47 3.66 6.43 8.03
CA LEU A 47 3.07 5.61 9.10
C LEU A 47 4.12 4.78 9.82
N ALA A 48 4.99 4.10 9.07
CA ALA A 48 6.09 3.33 9.64
C ALA A 48 7.07 4.19 10.47
N ARG A 49 7.44 5.37 9.96
CA ARG A 49 8.32 6.32 10.67
C ARG A 49 7.69 6.83 11.96
N GLU A 50 6.38 7.04 11.97
CA GLU A 50 5.60 7.50 13.13
C GLU A 50 5.20 6.36 14.08
N GLY A 51 5.55 5.10 13.77
CA GLY A 51 5.16 3.93 14.55
C GLY A 51 3.66 3.62 14.50
N GLN A 52 2.95 4.16 13.52
CA GLN A 52 1.53 3.91 13.29
C GLN A 52 1.32 2.72 12.36
N GLU A 53 0.16 2.07 12.48
CA GLU A 53 -0.23 0.95 11.62
C GLU A 53 -1.28 1.39 10.60
N PRO A 54 -1.30 0.79 9.39
CA PRO A 54 -2.40 1.01 8.46
C PRO A 54 -3.70 0.41 9.02
N PRO A 55 -4.86 0.79 8.48
CA PRO A 55 -6.13 0.20 8.88
C PRO A 55 -6.12 -1.32 8.77
N ASN A 56 -6.77 -1.99 9.73
CA ASN A 56 -6.94 -3.44 9.70
C ASN A 56 -7.58 -3.88 8.37
N GLY A 57 -7.07 -4.94 7.76
CA GLY A 57 -7.56 -5.42 6.46
C GLY A 57 -6.96 -4.72 5.23
N PHE A 58 -6.13 -3.69 5.40
CA PHE A 58 -5.32 -3.13 4.31
C PHE A 58 -4.18 -4.07 3.90
N MET A 59 -3.47 -4.62 4.89
CA MET A 59 -2.35 -5.54 4.70
C MET A 59 -2.28 -6.50 5.88
N SER A 60 -1.74 -7.70 5.65
CA SER A 60 -1.41 -8.63 6.73
C SER A 60 -0.41 -7.99 7.71
N MET A 61 -0.68 -8.13 9.01
CA MET A 61 0.20 -7.62 10.08
C MET A 61 1.63 -8.13 9.98
N LYS A 62 1.83 -9.37 9.55
CA LYS A 62 3.19 -9.93 9.35
C LYS A 62 3.93 -9.18 8.24
N ALA A 63 3.27 -8.89 7.13
CA ALA A 63 3.85 -8.14 6.02
C ALA A 63 4.09 -6.68 6.40
N TRP A 64 3.16 -6.06 7.15
CA TRP A 64 3.34 -4.70 7.66
C TRP A 64 4.59 -4.58 8.54
N LYS A 65 4.81 -5.53 9.45
CA LYS A 65 6.03 -5.53 10.31
C LYS A 65 7.32 -5.56 9.50
N VAL A 66 7.36 -6.30 8.39
CA VAL A 66 8.53 -6.32 7.48
C VAL A 66 8.75 -4.94 6.88
N LEU A 67 7.71 -4.30 6.36
CA LEU A 67 7.80 -2.96 5.77
C LEU A 67 8.17 -1.89 6.80
N ALA A 68 7.55 -1.94 7.98
CA ALA A 68 7.83 -1.00 9.07
C ALA A 68 9.30 -1.09 9.50
N ASN A 69 9.82 -2.31 9.68
CA ASN A 69 11.23 -2.52 10.00
C ASN A 69 12.17 -1.96 8.91
N TYR A 70 11.85 -2.21 7.63
CA TYR A 70 12.61 -1.66 6.52
C TYR A 70 12.67 -0.13 6.55
N TYR A 71 11.54 0.55 6.70
CA TYR A 71 11.51 2.02 6.74
C TYR A 71 12.18 2.60 8.00
N CYS A 72 12.07 1.92 9.14
CA CYS A 72 12.77 2.30 10.36
C CYS A 72 14.29 2.21 10.21
N GLN A 73 14.81 1.18 9.53
CA GLN A 73 16.25 1.03 9.28
C GLN A 73 16.77 2.05 8.26
N LEU A 74 16.02 2.29 7.19
CA LEU A 74 16.37 3.29 6.17
C LEU A 74 16.58 4.68 6.81
N ASN A 75 15.67 5.08 7.70
CA ASN A 75 15.76 6.36 8.42
C ASN A 75 16.98 6.43 9.36
N LYS A 76 17.46 5.31 9.90
CA LYS A 76 18.67 5.28 10.74
C LYS A 76 19.93 5.45 9.91
N HIS A 77 19.96 4.85 8.71
CA HIS A 77 21.06 5.04 7.76
C HIS A 77 21.18 6.49 7.32
N ASP A 78 20.05 7.11 6.93
CA ASP A 78 19.99 8.51 6.50
C ASP A 78 20.52 9.47 7.58
N LYS A 79 20.29 9.17 8.87
CA LYS A 79 20.78 9.98 9.99
C LYS A 79 22.27 9.79 10.28
N ASN A 80 22.81 8.59 10.02
CA ASN A 80 24.21 8.27 10.27
C ASN A 80 25.15 8.77 9.15
N GLU A 81 24.65 8.96 7.92
CA GLU A 81 25.43 9.56 6.81
C GLU A 81 25.46 11.10 6.84
N GLN A 82 24.65 11.74 7.67
CA GLN A 82 24.60 13.21 7.83
C GLN A 82 25.38 13.72 9.06
N LEU A 83 26.09 12.83 9.75
CA LEU A 83 27.01 13.10 10.86
C LEU A 83 28.45 12.82 10.40
#